data_AF-A0A3N5RUG2-F1
#
_entry.id   AF-A0A3N5RUG2-F1
#
_cell.length_a   1.000
_cell.length_b   1.000
_cell.length_c   1.000
_cell.angle_alpha   90.00
_cell.angle_beta   90.00
_cell.angle_gamma   90.00
#
_symmetry.space_group_name_H-M   'P 1'
#
loop_
_entity.id
_entity.type
_entity.pdbx_description
1 polymer ?
#
loop_
_entity_poly.entity_id
_entity_poly.type
_entity_poly.pdbx_seq_one_letter_code
_entity_poly.pdbx_strand_id
1 'polypeptide(L)'
;MKTRKPLEIFRGLAMLLVLWAAVLIAVRLQLVFPRSVVVWLSESPNPQQALVAFSALVSSGVLALLRLGIEVPPIKPLIASETVRAYITGIPFWVLGSIFAVAIGALVLVFPACQSPAFVIFRVEGRPETYRPNGTLVASPGEFLAITAEPFEENAILSCRWQYVGEAFETVGANTGCELNLKLSRQPGNGLLTLQASQDFCNQSSVFSLGIQIESP
;
A
#
# COMPACT_ATOMS: atom_id res chain seq x y z
N MET A 1 4.84 -36.04 -30.41
CA MET A 1 3.99 -34.90 -30.00
C MET A 1 2.61 -35.08 -30.61
N LYS A 2 1.55 -35.28 -29.80
CA LYS A 2 0.17 -35.35 -30.29
C LYS A 2 -0.25 -33.94 -30.71
N THR A 3 -0.51 -33.73 -32.00
CA THR A 3 -1.01 -32.46 -32.55
C THR A 3 -2.37 -32.17 -31.90
N ARG A 4 -2.42 -31.15 -31.03
CA ARG A 4 -3.66 -30.73 -30.36
C ARG A 4 -4.60 -30.13 -31.38
N LYS A 5 -5.90 -30.38 -31.22
CA LYS A 5 -6.90 -29.79 -32.12
C LYS A 5 -6.95 -28.28 -31.88
N PRO A 6 -7.01 -27.44 -32.93
CA PRO A 6 -7.03 -25.98 -32.78
C PRO A 6 -8.16 -25.51 -31.84
N LEU A 7 -9.29 -26.21 -31.85
CA LEU A 7 -10.43 -25.96 -30.97
C LEU A 7 -10.09 -26.04 -29.47
N GLU A 8 -9.18 -26.94 -29.07
CA GLU A 8 -8.75 -27.08 -27.66
C GLU A 8 -7.93 -25.87 -27.21
N ILE A 9 -7.13 -25.31 -28.12
CA ILE A 9 -6.32 -24.12 -27.85
C ILE A 9 -7.22 -22.89 -27.67
N PHE A 10 -8.20 -22.68 -28.57
CA PHE A 10 -9.16 -21.57 -28.46
C PHE A 10 -9.99 -21.65 -27.17
N ARG A 11 -10.42 -22.86 -26.80
CA ARG A 11 -11.13 -23.12 -25.55
C ARG A 11 -10.27 -22.74 -24.35
N GLY A 12 -9.04 -23.22 -24.28
CA GLY A 12 -8.12 -22.87 -23.20
C GLY A 12 -7.88 -21.36 -23.10
N LEU A 13 -7.67 -20.68 -24.23
CA LEU A 13 -7.50 -19.22 -24.27
C LEU A 13 -8.72 -18.47 -23.75
N ALA A 14 -9.94 -18.91 -24.11
CA ALA A 14 -11.17 -18.32 -23.60
C ALA A 14 -11.27 -18.45 -22.07
N MET A 15 -10.89 -19.60 -21.50
CA MET A 15 -10.87 -19.80 -20.05
C MET A 15 -9.85 -18.89 -19.37
N LEU A 16 -8.67 -18.70 -19.96
CA LEU A 16 -7.66 -17.76 -19.47
C LEU A 16 -8.21 -16.32 -19.44
N LEU A 17 -8.87 -15.87 -20.51
CA LEU A 17 -9.46 -14.53 -20.58
C LEU A 17 -10.57 -14.33 -19.54
N VAL A 18 -11.44 -15.33 -19.35
CA VAL A 18 -12.49 -15.28 -18.33
C VAL A 18 -11.89 -15.20 -16.94
N LEU A 19 -10.89 -16.03 -16.64
CA LEU A 19 -10.25 -16.04 -15.34
C LEU A 19 -9.46 -14.75 -15.09
N TRP A 20 -8.83 -14.20 -16.13
CA TRP A 20 -8.16 -12.90 -16.07
C TRP A 20 -9.16 -11.77 -15.75
N ALA A 21 -10.28 -11.70 -16.46
CA ALA A 21 -11.34 -10.72 -16.20
C ALA A 21 -11.93 -10.87 -14.78
N ALA A 22 -12.14 -12.11 -14.33
CA ALA A 22 -12.63 -12.38 -12.98
C ALA A 22 -11.65 -11.90 -11.90
N VAL A 23 -10.33 -12.11 -12.09
CA VAL A 23 -9.30 -11.60 -11.17
C VAL A 23 -9.28 -10.07 -11.18
N LEU A 24 -9.36 -9.43 -12.36
CA LEU A 24 -9.43 -7.97 -12.47
C LEU A 24 -10.60 -7.40 -11.66
N ILE A 25 -11.79 -7.97 -11.82
CA ILE A 25 -12.99 -7.55 -11.09
C ILE A 25 -12.83 -7.82 -9.59
N ALA A 26 -12.31 -8.98 -9.20
CA ALA A 26 -12.13 -9.36 -7.80
C ALA A 26 -11.13 -8.43 -7.07
N VAL A 27 -10.07 -7.98 -7.75
CA VAL A 27 -9.15 -6.97 -7.21
C VAL A 27 -9.85 -5.61 -7.05
N ARG A 28 -10.60 -5.17 -8.07
CA ARG A 28 -11.34 -3.89 -8.05
C ARG A 28 -12.40 -3.83 -6.95
N LEU A 29 -13.09 -4.95 -6.71
CA LEU A 29 -14.12 -5.08 -5.67
C LEU A 29 -13.56 -5.49 -4.30
N GLN A 30 -12.25 -5.66 -4.16
CA GLN A 30 -11.57 -6.02 -2.90
C GLN A 30 -12.11 -7.31 -2.23
N LEU A 31 -12.57 -8.27 -3.03
CA LEU A 31 -13.33 -9.43 -2.51
C LEU A 31 -12.45 -10.54 -1.93
N VAL A 32 -11.26 -10.75 -2.49
CA VAL A 32 -10.44 -11.95 -2.22
C VAL A 32 -8.99 -11.60 -1.86
N PHE A 33 -8.50 -10.45 -2.31
CA PHE A 33 -7.10 -10.07 -2.15
C PHE A 33 -6.90 -9.26 -0.86
N PRO A 34 -5.79 -9.48 -0.12
CA PRO A 34 -5.44 -8.66 1.03
C PRO A 34 -5.38 -7.19 0.64
N ARG A 35 -5.78 -6.29 1.55
CA ARG A 35 -5.69 -4.84 1.32
C ARG A 35 -4.29 -4.39 0.91
N SER A 36 -3.25 -5.01 1.47
CA SER A 36 -1.86 -4.73 1.10
C SER A 36 -1.56 -4.94 -0.38
N VAL A 37 -2.12 -5.98 -1.00
CA VAL A 37 -1.94 -6.25 -2.44
C VAL A 37 -2.71 -5.21 -3.27
N VAL A 38 -3.92 -4.87 -2.87
CA VAL A 38 -4.74 -3.87 -3.58
C VAL A 38 -4.06 -2.50 -3.57
N VAL A 39 -3.55 -2.09 -2.40
CA VAL A 39 -2.84 -0.81 -2.25
C VAL A 39 -1.51 -0.83 -3.00
N TRP A 40 -0.76 -1.94 -2.95
CA TRP A 40 0.47 -2.12 -3.72
C TRP A 40 0.24 -1.94 -5.23
N LEU A 41 -0.91 -2.40 -5.76
CA LEU A 41 -1.27 -2.22 -7.16
C LEU A 41 -1.63 -0.76 -7.49
N SER A 42 -2.32 -0.05 -6.59
CA SER A 42 -2.73 1.34 -6.83
C SER A 42 -1.59 2.34 -6.71
N GLU A 43 -0.61 2.07 -5.86
CA GLU A 43 0.58 2.92 -5.60
C GLU A 43 1.71 2.70 -6.64
N SER A 44 1.55 1.76 -7.57
CA SER A 44 2.54 1.54 -8.61
C SER A 44 2.63 2.72 -9.59
N PRO A 45 3.80 2.98 -10.21
CA PRO A 45 3.97 4.06 -11.20
C PRO A 45 2.99 3.98 -12.38
N ASN A 46 2.46 2.79 -12.65
CA ASN A 46 1.40 2.57 -13.62
C ASN A 46 0.38 1.55 -13.08
N PRO A 47 -0.68 2.02 -12.40
CA PRO A 47 -1.64 1.16 -11.72
C PRO A 47 -2.44 0.27 -12.68
N GLN A 48 -2.67 0.73 -13.92
CA GLN A 48 -3.34 -0.10 -14.92
C GLN A 48 -2.46 -1.26 -15.36
N GLN A 49 -1.17 -1.00 -15.62
CA GLN A 49 -0.23 -2.05 -16.02
C GLN A 49 0.02 -3.05 -14.88
N ALA A 50 0.17 -2.57 -13.65
CA ALA A 50 0.35 -3.43 -12.48
C ALA A 50 -0.86 -4.34 -12.27
N LEU A 51 -2.08 -3.79 -12.34
CA LEU A 51 -3.31 -4.54 -12.22
C LEU A 51 -3.44 -5.63 -13.31
N VAL A 52 -3.15 -5.27 -14.57
CA VAL A 52 -3.19 -6.19 -15.71
C VAL A 52 -2.16 -7.31 -15.55
N ALA A 53 -0.92 -6.98 -15.19
CA ALA A 53 0.17 -7.93 -15.00
C ALA A 53 -0.08 -8.85 -13.80
N PHE A 54 -0.55 -8.32 -12.67
CA PHE A 54 -0.93 -9.11 -11.50
C PHE A 54 -2.05 -10.09 -11.82
N SER A 55 -3.06 -9.63 -12.54
CA SER A 55 -4.20 -10.48 -12.90
C SER A 55 -3.80 -11.55 -13.93
N ALA A 56 -2.86 -11.26 -14.84
CA ALA A 56 -2.25 -12.25 -15.74
C ALA A 56 -1.39 -13.28 -14.98
N LEU A 57 -0.65 -12.86 -13.96
CA LEU A 57 0.16 -13.73 -13.11
C LEU A 57 -0.70 -14.72 -12.32
N VAL A 58 -1.73 -14.21 -11.64
CA VAL A 58 -2.66 -15.04 -10.87
C VAL A 58 -3.40 -16.01 -11.78
N SER A 59 -3.89 -15.53 -12.93
CA SER A 59 -4.68 -16.37 -13.83
C SER A 59 -3.89 -17.48 -14.51
N SER A 60 -2.68 -17.17 -14.98
CA SER A 60 -1.77 -18.17 -15.55
C SER A 60 -1.28 -19.17 -14.48
N GLY A 61 -0.97 -18.69 -13.26
CA GLY A 61 -0.55 -19.54 -12.14
C GLY A 61 -1.65 -20.52 -11.72
N VAL A 62 -2.89 -20.04 -11.56
CA VAL A 62 -4.05 -20.88 -11.25
C VAL A 62 -4.25 -21.95 -12.33
N LEU A 63 -4.25 -21.58 -13.62
CA LEU A 63 -4.42 -22.57 -14.69
C LEU A 63 -3.26 -23.58 -14.76
N ALA A 64 -2.03 -23.16 -14.44
CA ALA A 64 -0.89 -24.06 -14.36
C ALA A 64 -1.04 -25.07 -13.21
N LEU A 65 -1.44 -24.62 -12.01
CA LEU A 65 -1.70 -25.49 -10.86
C LEU A 65 -2.81 -26.49 -11.14
N LEU A 66 -3.93 -26.02 -11.68
CA LEU A 66 -5.05 -26.87 -12.09
C LEU A 66 -4.64 -27.94 -13.09
N ARG A 67 -3.75 -27.59 -14.02
CA ARG A 67 -3.21 -28.53 -15.00
C ARG A 67 -2.26 -29.57 -14.38
N LEU A 68 -1.53 -29.21 -13.34
CA LEU A 68 -0.69 -30.14 -12.58
C LEU A 68 -1.51 -31.05 -11.66
N GLY A 69 -2.85 -30.90 -11.63
CA GLY A 69 -3.73 -31.66 -10.74
C GLY A 69 -3.66 -31.19 -9.29
N ILE A 70 -3.08 -30.00 -9.04
CA ILE A 70 -3.04 -29.40 -7.72
C ILE A 70 -4.40 -28.74 -7.49
N GLU A 71 -5.10 -29.20 -6.46
CA GLU A 71 -6.39 -28.63 -6.08
C GLU A 71 -6.19 -27.21 -5.55
N VAL A 72 -6.84 -26.25 -6.20
CA VAL A 72 -6.92 -24.87 -5.71
C VAL A 72 -8.22 -24.76 -4.91
N PRO A 73 -8.17 -24.61 -3.57
CA PRO A 73 -9.36 -24.66 -2.70
C PRO A 73 -10.54 -23.78 -3.14
N PRO A 74 -10.35 -22.51 -3.56
CA PRO A 74 -11.46 -21.66 -4.00
C PRO A 74 -12.08 -22.07 -5.35
N ILE A 75 -11.45 -22.98 -6.11
CA ILE A 75 -11.88 -23.37 -7.47
C ILE A 75 -12.32 -24.85 -7.52
N LYS A 76 -12.11 -25.59 -6.42
CA LYS A 76 -12.51 -26.99 -6.26
C LYS A 76 -13.93 -27.34 -6.76
N PRO A 77 -14.99 -26.56 -6.49
CA PRO A 77 -16.34 -26.90 -6.96
C PRO A 77 -16.54 -26.75 -8.49
N LEU A 78 -15.68 -25.99 -9.18
CA LEU A 78 -15.79 -25.71 -10.61
C LEU A 78 -15.10 -26.77 -11.51
N ILE A 79 -14.22 -27.61 -10.94
CA ILE A 79 -13.38 -28.56 -11.68
C ILE A 79 -14.11 -29.90 -11.94
N ALA A 80 -15.29 -30.11 -11.35
CA ALA A 80 -16.05 -31.36 -11.43
C ALA A 80 -16.58 -31.72 -12.83
N SER A 81 -16.54 -30.80 -13.80
CA SER A 81 -17.04 -31.04 -15.15
C SER A 81 -15.91 -31.45 -16.12
N GLU A 82 -16.11 -32.53 -16.87
CA GLU A 82 -15.18 -32.97 -17.94
C GLU A 82 -14.90 -31.87 -18.98
N THR A 83 -15.86 -30.96 -19.18
CA THR A 83 -15.68 -29.81 -20.06
C THR A 83 -14.58 -28.88 -19.54
N VAL A 84 -14.63 -28.48 -18.27
CA VAL A 84 -13.62 -27.62 -17.61
C VAL A 84 -12.23 -28.25 -17.66
N ARG A 85 -12.13 -29.57 -17.53
CA ARG A 85 -10.87 -30.30 -17.69
C ARG A 85 -10.30 -30.19 -19.11
N ALA A 86 -11.14 -30.30 -20.14
CA ALA A 86 -10.73 -30.08 -21.53
C ALA A 86 -10.24 -28.63 -21.76
N TYR A 87 -10.89 -27.64 -21.15
CA TYR A 87 -10.45 -26.23 -21.18
C TYR A 87 -9.07 -26.03 -20.53
N ILE A 88 -8.85 -26.59 -19.32
CA ILE A 88 -7.56 -26.51 -18.58
C ILE A 88 -6.41 -27.15 -19.36
N THR A 89 -6.66 -28.25 -20.06
CA THR A 89 -5.62 -28.95 -20.83
C THR A 89 -5.30 -28.30 -22.18
N GLY A 90 -6.14 -27.37 -22.65
CA GLY A 90 -6.07 -26.77 -23.99
C GLY A 90 -4.83 -25.90 -24.24
N ILE A 91 -4.46 -25.04 -23.28
CA ILE A 91 -3.26 -24.18 -23.40
C ILE A 91 -2.00 -25.03 -23.16
N PRO A 92 -0.92 -24.92 -23.95
CA PRO A 92 0.38 -25.55 -23.67
C PRO A 92 1.08 -24.95 -22.43
N PHE A 93 1.88 -25.75 -21.70
CA PHE A 93 2.46 -25.31 -20.42
C PHE A 93 3.50 -24.21 -20.64
N TRP A 94 4.20 -24.26 -21.77
CA TRP A 94 5.14 -23.21 -22.16
C TRP A 94 4.46 -21.86 -22.42
N VAL A 95 3.20 -21.84 -22.90
CA VAL A 95 2.43 -20.60 -23.08
C VAL A 95 2.04 -20.02 -21.73
N LEU A 96 1.59 -20.86 -20.78
CA LEU A 96 1.32 -20.41 -19.41
C LEU A 96 2.60 -19.90 -18.75
N GLY A 97 3.71 -20.62 -18.92
CA GLY A 97 5.03 -20.22 -18.42
C GLY A 97 5.52 -18.91 -19.01
N SER A 98 5.33 -18.66 -20.31
CA SER A 98 5.72 -17.40 -20.93
C SER A 98 4.88 -16.22 -20.44
N ILE A 99 3.56 -16.40 -20.30
CA ILE A 99 2.67 -15.38 -19.73
C ILE A 99 3.08 -15.07 -18.29
N PHE A 100 3.34 -16.12 -17.49
CA PHE A 100 3.76 -15.98 -16.11
C PHE A 100 5.10 -15.23 -15.99
N ALA A 101 6.10 -15.58 -16.80
CA ALA A 101 7.39 -14.92 -16.80
C ALA A 101 7.31 -13.44 -17.23
N VAL A 102 6.54 -13.13 -18.29
CA VAL A 102 6.32 -11.75 -18.75
C VAL A 102 5.58 -10.94 -17.68
N ALA A 103 4.59 -11.54 -17.01
CA ALA A 103 3.86 -10.88 -15.94
C ALA A 103 4.77 -10.56 -14.74
N ILE A 104 5.67 -11.48 -14.35
CA ILE A 104 6.69 -11.20 -13.32
C ILE A 104 7.59 -10.05 -13.76
N GLY A 105 8.14 -10.11 -14.98
CA GLY A 105 9.00 -9.04 -15.49
C GLY A 105 8.31 -7.68 -15.49
N ALA A 106 7.05 -7.63 -15.93
CA ALA A 106 6.24 -6.43 -15.89
C ALA A 106 6.02 -5.92 -14.45
N LEU A 107 5.70 -6.81 -13.50
CA LEU A 107 5.50 -6.46 -12.09
C LEU A 107 6.78 -5.94 -11.41
N VAL A 108 7.95 -6.47 -11.77
CA VAL A 108 9.24 -5.96 -11.28
C VAL A 108 9.51 -4.53 -11.78
N LEU A 109 9.10 -4.22 -13.02
CA LEU A 109 9.29 -2.89 -13.61
C LEU A 109 8.30 -1.84 -13.06
N VAL A 110 7.15 -2.27 -12.56
CA VAL A 110 6.16 -1.40 -11.90
C VAL A 110 6.17 -1.57 -10.38
N PHE A 111 7.22 -2.15 -9.82
CA PHE A 111 7.37 -2.29 -8.38
C PHE A 111 7.39 -0.89 -7.75
N PRO A 112 6.44 -0.55 -6.84
CA PRO A 112 6.50 0.70 -6.13
C PRO A 112 7.78 0.71 -5.33
N ALA A 113 8.67 1.67 -5.62
CA ALA A 113 9.79 1.94 -4.74
C ALA A 113 9.17 2.38 -3.41
N CYS A 114 9.27 1.53 -2.38
CA CYS A 114 9.00 1.95 -1.01
C CYS A 114 9.97 3.08 -0.69
N GLN A 115 9.56 4.31 -0.92
CA GLN A 115 10.30 5.48 -0.53
C GLN A 115 9.68 5.94 0.78
N SER A 116 10.52 6.07 1.80
CA SER A 116 10.11 6.75 3.02
C SER A 116 9.58 8.14 2.64
N PRO A 117 8.52 8.64 3.31
CA PRO A 117 7.95 9.94 2.96
C PRO A 117 9.07 10.99 2.92
N ALA A 118 9.14 11.72 1.81
CA ALA A 118 10.19 12.71 1.60
C ALA A 118 9.95 13.97 2.45
N PHE A 119 8.68 14.28 2.72
CA PHE A 119 8.27 15.49 3.40
C PHE A 119 6.91 15.33 4.09
N VAL A 120 6.76 16.01 5.22
CA VAL A 120 5.49 16.18 5.94
C VAL A 120 5.35 17.64 6.34
N ILE A 121 4.11 18.08 6.49
CA ILE A 121 3.79 19.42 6.97
C ILE A 121 3.15 19.27 8.35
N PHE A 122 3.60 20.09 9.31
CA PHE A 122 2.98 20.17 10.62
C PHE A 122 1.97 21.31 10.63
N ARG A 123 0.71 20.99 10.92
CA ARG A 123 -0.36 21.95 11.10
C ARG A 123 -0.72 22.04 12.58
N VAL A 124 -0.84 23.25 13.10
CA VAL A 124 -1.24 23.49 14.49
C VAL A 124 -2.64 24.08 14.49
N GLU A 125 -3.55 23.46 15.22
CA GLU A 125 -4.92 23.96 15.34
C GLU A 125 -4.93 25.38 15.94
N GLY A 126 -5.77 26.26 15.38
CA GLY A 126 -5.83 27.67 15.79
C GLY A 126 -4.72 28.56 15.22
N ARG A 127 -3.76 28.02 14.47
CA ARG A 127 -2.72 28.81 13.78
C ARG A 127 -2.89 28.73 12.26
N PRO A 128 -2.78 29.87 11.54
CA PRO A 128 -2.91 29.88 10.07
C PRO A 128 -1.66 29.36 9.37
N GLU A 129 -0.52 29.36 10.06
CA GLU A 129 0.77 28.96 9.49
C GLU A 129 0.98 27.45 9.60
N THR A 130 1.60 26.89 8.56
CA THR A 130 2.08 25.51 8.55
C THR A 130 3.58 25.49 8.77
N TYR A 131 4.06 24.50 9.53
CA TYR A 131 5.46 24.39 9.92
C TYR A 131 6.14 23.29 9.11
N ARG A 132 7.31 23.64 8.57
CA ARG A 132 8.19 22.68 7.88
C ARG A 132 8.97 21.84 8.90
N PRO A 133 9.42 20.64 8.52
CA PRO A 133 10.34 19.86 9.33
C PRO A 133 11.59 20.66 9.69
N ASN A 134 12.07 20.46 10.92
CA ASN A 134 13.16 21.18 11.57
C ASN A 134 12.89 22.67 11.81
N GLY A 135 11.65 23.14 11.63
CA GLY A 135 11.24 24.47 12.05
C GLY A 135 11.07 24.56 13.58
N THR A 136 10.90 25.79 14.06
CA THR A 136 10.61 26.07 15.48
C THR A 136 9.26 26.76 15.61
N LEU A 137 8.39 26.20 16.43
CA LEU A 137 7.13 26.78 16.85
C LEU A 137 7.35 27.56 18.14
N VAL A 138 7.06 28.87 18.10
CA VAL A 138 7.07 29.72 19.29
C VAL A 138 5.67 29.72 19.90
N ALA A 139 5.56 29.40 21.18
CA ALA A 139 4.30 29.22 21.89
C ALA A 139 4.29 29.94 23.24
N SER A 140 3.08 30.24 23.73
CA SER A 140 2.91 30.90 25.02
C SER A 140 2.95 29.88 26.17
N PRO A 141 3.37 30.29 27.38
CA PRO A 141 3.37 29.41 28.54
C PRO A 141 1.98 28.85 28.85
N GLY A 142 1.87 27.53 29.04
CA GLY A 142 0.61 26.85 29.36
C GLY A 142 -0.38 26.69 28.20
N GLU A 143 0.02 27.00 26.97
CA GLU A 143 -0.81 26.81 25.77
C GLU A 143 -1.08 25.31 25.50
N PHE A 144 -2.27 25.02 24.96
CA PHE A 144 -2.63 23.71 24.45
C PHE A 144 -2.45 23.71 22.94
N LEU A 145 -1.69 22.75 22.41
CA LEU A 145 -1.41 22.61 21.00
C LEU A 145 -1.96 21.27 20.50
N ALA A 146 -2.82 21.32 19.49
CA ALA A 146 -3.19 20.16 18.69
C ALA A 146 -2.38 20.21 17.39
N ILE A 147 -1.47 19.25 17.20
CA ILE A 147 -0.55 19.20 16.08
C ILE A 147 -0.91 18.00 15.20
N THR A 148 -1.16 18.27 13.93
CA THR A 148 -1.45 17.25 12.92
C THR A 148 -0.33 17.23 11.89
N ALA A 149 0.19 16.03 11.61
CA ALA A 149 1.13 15.82 10.52
C ALA A 149 0.39 15.38 9.26
N GLU A 150 0.50 16.18 8.20
CA GLU A 150 -0.13 15.94 6.91
C GLU A 150 0.94 15.56 5.88
N PRO A 151 0.65 14.59 4.99
CA PRO A 151 1.53 14.29 3.86
C PRO A 151 1.55 15.47 2.89
N PHE A 152 2.69 15.66 2.20
CA PHE A 152 2.76 16.64 1.11
C PHE A 152 1.98 16.21 -0.14
N GLU A 153 1.87 14.90 -0.37
CA GLU A 153 1.14 14.33 -1.50
C GLU A 153 -0.34 14.11 -1.15
N GLU A 154 -1.24 14.52 -2.03
CA GLU A 154 -2.68 14.31 -1.87
C GLU A 154 -3.01 12.81 -1.86
N ASN A 155 -3.66 12.34 -0.79
CA ASN A 155 -4.11 10.95 -0.53
C ASN A 155 -3.07 9.94 -0.03
N ALA A 156 -1.85 10.35 0.33
CA ALA A 156 -0.92 9.44 0.99
C ALA A 156 -1.39 9.11 2.42
N ILE A 157 -1.48 7.82 2.76
CA ILE A 157 -1.83 7.39 4.13
C ILE A 157 -0.54 7.22 4.94
N LEU A 158 -0.39 8.04 5.98
CA LEU A 158 0.75 8.00 6.89
C LEU A 158 0.43 7.22 8.16
N SER A 159 1.38 6.36 8.55
CA SER A 159 1.50 5.76 9.86
C SER A 159 2.48 6.58 10.68
N CYS A 160 2.02 7.13 11.80
CA CYS A 160 2.77 8.11 12.57
C CYS A 160 3.06 7.61 13.98
N ARG A 161 4.30 7.82 14.43
CA ARG A 161 4.72 7.59 15.81
C ARG A 161 5.43 8.83 16.34
N TRP A 162 4.79 9.48 17.31
CA TRP A 162 5.31 10.66 17.97
C TRP A 162 6.25 10.30 19.13
N GLN A 163 7.31 11.07 19.27
CA GLN A 163 8.23 11.08 20.40
C GLN A 163 8.57 12.53 20.74
N TYR A 164 8.71 12.85 22.01
CA TYR A 164 8.95 14.21 22.49
C TYR A 164 10.00 14.20 23.58
N VAL A 165 10.84 15.25 23.63
CA VAL A 165 11.90 15.42 24.62
C VAL A 165 12.04 16.91 24.96
N GLY A 166 12.14 17.26 26.23
CA GLY A 166 12.47 18.62 26.69
C GLY A 166 11.51 19.17 27.74
N GLU A 167 11.86 20.35 28.25
CA GLU A 167 11.20 21.00 29.40
C GLU A 167 9.92 21.75 29.01
N ALA A 168 9.68 21.92 27.70
CA ALA A 168 8.48 22.58 27.18
C ALA A 168 7.20 21.75 27.36
N PHE A 169 7.27 20.45 27.66
CA PHE A 169 6.11 19.56 27.67
C PHE A 169 5.68 19.22 29.10
N GLU A 170 4.42 19.52 29.46
CA GLU A 170 3.86 19.20 30.78
C GLU A 170 3.10 17.87 30.74
N THR A 171 2.15 17.72 29.81
CA THR A 171 1.35 16.51 29.65
C THR A 171 1.06 16.25 28.18
N VAL A 172 1.12 14.99 27.76
CA VAL A 172 0.74 14.56 26.41
C VAL A 172 -0.65 13.94 26.46
N GLY A 173 -1.55 14.49 25.65
CA GLY A 173 -2.92 14.03 25.51
C GLY A 173 -3.04 12.80 24.63
N ALA A 174 -4.25 12.53 24.15
CA ALA A 174 -4.49 11.42 23.23
C ALA A 174 -3.68 11.58 21.94
N ASN A 175 -3.02 10.50 21.52
CA ASN A 175 -2.37 10.37 20.23
C ASN A 175 -3.25 9.47 19.34
N THR A 176 -3.79 10.05 18.27
CA THR A 176 -4.63 9.35 17.30
C THR A 176 -3.97 9.41 15.93
N GLY A 177 -3.04 8.49 15.70
CA GLY A 177 -2.31 8.39 14.43
C GLY A 177 -1.35 9.56 14.23
N CYS A 178 -1.62 10.41 13.23
CA CYS A 178 -0.79 11.57 12.90
C CYS A 178 -1.21 12.86 13.63
N GLU A 179 -2.16 12.78 14.56
CA GLU A 179 -2.59 13.89 15.40
C GLU A 179 -2.09 13.70 16.84
N LEU A 180 -1.56 14.77 17.42
CA LEU A 180 -0.99 14.80 18.76
C LEU A 180 -1.48 16.04 19.52
N ASN A 181 -2.08 15.80 20.68
CA ASN A 181 -2.48 16.86 21.60
C ASN A 181 -1.42 17.03 22.70
N LEU A 182 -0.94 18.25 22.90
CA LEU A 182 0.13 18.60 23.84
C LEU A 182 -0.31 19.76 24.72
N LYS A 183 0.00 19.66 26.02
CA LYS A 183 -0.07 20.79 26.95
C LYS A 183 1.34 21.26 27.26
N LEU A 184 1.59 22.53 27.03
CA LEU A 184 2.90 23.13 27.27
C LEU A 184 3.12 23.50 28.73
N SER A 185 4.38 23.50 29.13
CA SER A 185 4.82 23.97 30.44
C SER A 185 4.47 25.44 30.65
N ARG A 186 4.27 25.83 31.91
CA ARG A 186 4.11 27.24 32.30
C ARG A 186 5.44 27.97 32.47
N GLN A 187 6.55 27.25 32.41
CA GLN A 187 7.89 27.81 32.51
C GLN A 187 8.50 27.95 31.11
N PRO A 188 9.35 28.97 30.89
CA PRO A 188 10.10 29.09 29.66
C PRO A 188 11.00 27.86 29.49
N GLY A 189 11.12 27.38 28.26
CA GLY A 189 11.84 26.14 28.00
C GLY A 189 11.76 25.73 26.54
N ASN A 190 12.63 24.80 26.18
CA ASN A 190 12.71 24.25 24.84
C ASN A 190 12.29 22.77 24.85
N GLY A 191 11.63 22.38 23.77
CA GLY A 191 11.22 21.02 23.50
C GLY A 191 11.51 20.65 22.06
N LEU A 192 11.78 19.38 21.84
CA LEU A 192 11.87 18.79 20.52
C LEU A 192 10.76 17.76 20.38
N LEU A 193 9.90 17.99 19.40
CA LEU A 193 8.94 17.00 18.95
C LEU A 193 9.52 16.28 17.74
N THR A 194 9.45 14.96 17.75
CA THR A 194 9.92 14.10 16.67
C THR A 194 8.79 13.18 16.22
N LEU A 195 8.63 13.10 14.91
CA LEU A 195 7.67 12.25 14.24
C LEU A 195 8.43 11.23 13.42
N GLN A 196 8.27 9.96 13.77
CA GLN A 196 8.63 8.86 12.88
C GLN A 196 7.40 8.56 12.02
N ALA A 197 7.49 8.83 10.72
CA ALA A 197 6.42 8.56 9.76
C ALA A 197 6.85 7.49 8.77
N SER A 198 5.97 6.54 8.54
CA SER A 198 6.06 5.54 7.47
C SER A 198 4.77 5.54 6.69
N GLN A 199 4.80 5.09 5.45
CA GLN A 199 3.56 4.70 4.77
C GLN A 199 3.14 3.32 5.33
N ASP A 200 1.84 3.06 5.48
CA ASP A 200 1.29 1.86 6.15
C ASP A 200 1.84 0.50 5.64
N PHE A 201 2.52 0.48 4.49
CA PHE A 201 3.01 -0.71 3.80
C PHE A 201 4.53 -0.77 3.66
N CYS A 202 5.27 0.27 4.08
CA CYS A 202 6.73 0.32 3.97
C CYS A 202 7.37 0.31 5.37
N ASN A 203 8.30 -0.63 5.59
CA ASN A 203 9.11 -0.67 6.81
C ASN A 203 10.20 0.43 6.87
N GLN A 204 10.26 1.27 5.85
CA GLN A 204 11.14 2.45 5.82
C GLN A 204 10.38 3.65 6.36
N SER A 205 10.90 4.20 7.45
CA SER A 205 10.36 5.39 8.10
C SER A 205 11.34 6.56 7.96
N SER A 206 10.80 7.75 7.72
CA SER A 206 11.55 9.00 7.88
C SER A 206 11.29 9.57 9.26
N VAL A 207 12.28 10.26 9.82
CA VAL A 207 12.13 11.02 11.07
C VAL A 207 12.10 12.51 10.73
N PHE A 208 11.05 13.18 11.19
CA PHE A 208 10.87 14.61 11.08
C PHE A 208 10.86 15.23 12.47
N SER A 209 11.36 16.44 12.60
CA SER A 209 11.38 17.14 13.89
C SER A 209 10.69 18.48 13.83
N LEU A 210 10.19 18.96 14.96
CA LEU A 210 9.63 20.28 15.15
C LEU A 210 10.10 20.78 16.53
N GLY A 211 10.86 21.87 16.54
CA GLY A 211 11.24 22.54 17.78
C GLY A 211 10.03 23.27 18.37
N ILE A 212 9.89 23.25 19.68
CA ILE A 212 8.89 24.05 20.41
C ILE A 212 9.64 24.89 21.42
N GLN A 213 9.44 26.20 21.36
CA GLN A 213 10.07 27.17 22.24
C GLN A 213 8.98 27.94 22.98
N ILE A 214 9.04 27.91 24.30
CA ILE A 214 8.17 28.70 25.17
C ILE A 214 8.93 29.96 25.55
N GLU A 215 8.44 31.11 25.09
CA GLU A 215 9.00 32.41 25.46
C GLU A 215 8.43 32.90 26.78
N SER A 216 9.28 33.58 27.55
CA SER A 216 8.81 34.37 28.70
C SER A 216 7.97 35.54 28.20
N PRO A 217 6.86 35.87 28.87
CA PRO A 217 6.02 37.02 28.51
C PRO A 217 6.76 38.36 28.61
#